data_AF-W7JKM2-F1
#
_entry.id   AF-W7JKM2-F1
#
_cell.length_a   1.000
_cell.length_b   1.000
_cell.length_c   1.000
_cell.angle_alpha   90.00
_cell.angle_beta   90.00
_cell.angle_gamma   90.00
#
_symmetry.space_group_name_H-M   'P 1'
#
loop_
_entity.id
_entity.type
_entity.pdbx_description
1 polymer ?
#
loop_
_entity_poly.entity_id
_entity_poly.type
_entity_poly.pdbx_seq_one_letter_code
_entity_poly.pdbx_strand_id
1 'polypeptide(L)'
;MSDISDFSETEDFSEGEKKTEALTKKSKNINVSKKRIEENLESMSKNNSLISIDIVNENEKLNAQTSGTYKRSLQTQKGSEDDNVLNIKESKTFKHSFSNSKLKGVKHNTSVNAKVADCVMSPPEFFLSHIYHDNKVFTKTYGHSMVEYENEFFIYGGINSKNEYLDEFLTFTYGTNTFTSKKLSVNPGKRAYASMTLTYNINNNSPSLLLFGGLCGPNILAKDCYMYDFMEDMWSKYTFKLDSSPGTRYGHAYTYCPNSYATIIWGGVNRNNELLNSGHKFNNGEWSELKHKGICPSGRVYSTIVWLDRTTKENIHYSFLYLFGGDLTNKGSPTDELWVYNFKKENWFLMKNSSGEAPCPRWKHGAVIFDKNMWISGGLCSGWFSNYSIPDLYVYDIPSNCWFNCQIASKQIHNCYDYGTLNLHSQTKAFFLFGGKNANNDPTSNVCRFAPLCTNVSIMTMRNEIKRFSNYVLDVKNESEDTANNVSEMQKIIHTFSLDIKDFKILFEALTKSIQLLNDNIENINKEIELLKKKISTEDEAEKKSNVINNMPNPNDKTEEFVNEVKEPQINMENK
;
A
#
# COMPACT_ATOMS: atom_id res chain seq x y z
N MET A 1 5.13 11.74 20.67
CA MET A 1 4.77 12.77 19.65
C MET A 1 5.71 13.92 19.88
N SER A 2 6.62 14.14 18.95
CA SER A 2 7.58 15.23 18.90
C SER A 2 7.37 15.92 17.56
N ASP A 3 7.49 17.24 17.51
CA ASP A 3 7.11 18.03 16.33
C ASP A 3 8.29 18.22 15.37
N ILE A 4 7.99 18.42 14.08
CA ILE A 4 8.99 18.48 13.00
C ILE A 4 9.09 19.94 12.53
N SER A 5 9.60 20.79 13.43
CA SER A 5 10.02 22.18 13.15
C SER A 5 11.39 22.25 12.49
N ASP A 6 12.28 21.31 12.81
CA ASP A 6 13.74 21.44 12.65
C ASP A 6 14.26 21.25 11.20
N PHE A 7 13.43 21.52 10.20
CA PHE A 7 13.79 21.49 8.77
C PHE A 7 13.31 22.72 7.96
N SER A 8 12.83 23.78 8.64
CA SER A 8 12.48 25.07 8.03
C SER A 8 13.56 26.14 8.13
N GLU A 9 14.40 26.15 9.19
CA GLU A 9 15.30 27.28 9.48
C GLU A 9 16.77 26.85 9.66
N THR A 10 17.56 27.07 8.60
CA THR A 10 19.00 27.32 8.67
C THR A 10 19.31 28.41 7.66
N GLU A 11 19.58 29.63 8.14
CA GLU A 11 19.82 30.80 7.30
C GLU A 11 21.19 30.76 6.60
N ASP A 12 21.31 31.45 5.47
CA ASP A 12 22.59 31.69 4.80
C ASP A 12 23.49 32.61 5.64
N PHE A 13 24.59 32.09 6.15
CA PHE A 13 25.66 32.90 6.75
C PHE A 13 26.96 32.82 5.93
N SER A 14 26.99 33.62 4.86
CA SER A 14 28.22 33.97 4.16
C SER A 14 28.86 35.20 4.79
N GLU A 15 29.98 35.06 5.51
CA GLU A 15 30.78 36.24 5.86
C GLU A 15 32.30 36.00 5.97
N GLY A 16 33.05 36.82 5.22
CA GLY A 16 34.14 37.63 5.79
C GLY A 16 35.48 36.95 6.14
N GLU A 17 36.46 37.06 5.24
CA GLU A 17 37.86 37.08 5.66
C GLU A 17 38.13 38.26 6.61
N LYS A 18 38.85 38.04 7.73
CA LYS A 18 39.77 39.05 8.27
C LYS A 18 41.08 38.42 8.74
N LYS A 19 42.19 39.04 8.32
CA LYS A 19 43.56 38.68 8.66
C LYS A 19 43.96 39.26 10.02
N THR A 20 44.91 38.60 10.67
CA THR A 20 45.95 39.27 11.49
C THR A 20 47.31 38.67 11.13
N GLU A 21 48.35 39.51 11.07
CA GLU A 21 49.67 39.16 10.56
C GLU A 21 50.75 39.21 11.65
N ALA A 22 51.51 38.13 11.82
CA ALA A 22 52.86 38.08 12.41
C ALA A 22 53.40 36.62 12.29
N LEU A 23 54.68 36.34 12.04
CA LEU A 23 55.84 37.19 11.77
C LEU A 23 56.79 36.44 10.81
N THR A 24 57.69 37.15 10.12
CA THR A 24 58.51 36.57 9.02
C THR A 24 59.89 36.11 9.47
N LYS A 25 60.45 35.10 8.78
CA LYS A 25 61.88 35.06 8.44
C LYS A 25 62.16 34.24 7.17
N LYS A 26 63.16 34.70 6.42
CA LYS A 26 63.64 34.15 5.13
C LYS A 26 64.65 33.02 5.43
N SER A 27 64.89 32.04 4.55
CA SER A 27 65.75 32.23 3.36
C SER A 27 65.45 31.25 2.21
N LYS A 28 65.90 31.63 0.99
CA LYS A 28 65.95 30.78 -0.20
C LYS A 28 67.37 30.22 -0.38
N ASN A 29 67.56 29.06 -1.03
CA ASN A 29 68.08 28.98 -2.42
C ASN A 29 68.63 27.60 -2.87
N ILE A 30 68.27 27.24 -4.11
CA ILE A 30 69.10 26.65 -5.19
C ILE A 30 69.67 25.21 -5.07
N ASN A 31 69.19 24.37 -6.00
CA ASN A 31 69.84 23.33 -6.84
C ASN A 31 71.23 22.78 -6.47
N VAL A 32 71.43 21.47 -6.67
CA VAL A 32 72.06 20.89 -7.89
C VAL A 32 71.83 19.37 -7.96
N SER A 33 71.90 18.79 -9.17
CA SER A 33 71.60 17.38 -9.48
C SER A 33 72.83 16.47 -9.56
N LYS A 34 72.62 15.14 -9.40
CA LYS A 34 73.04 14.10 -10.38
C LYS A 34 72.61 12.66 -10.01
N LYS A 35 72.23 11.92 -11.06
CA LYS A 35 72.50 10.51 -11.47
C LYS A 35 73.03 9.46 -10.45
N ARG A 36 72.86 8.14 -10.64
CA ARG A 36 72.01 7.21 -11.49
C ARG A 36 72.56 5.77 -11.26
N ILE A 37 71.83 4.72 -11.70
CA ILE A 37 72.24 3.29 -11.84
C ILE A 37 72.20 2.56 -10.48
N GLU A 38 71.34 1.57 -10.19
CA GLU A 38 70.86 0.34 -10.86
C GLU A 38 71.76 -0.92 -10.72
N GLU A 39 71.08 -2.07 -10.66
CA GLU A 39 71.55 -3.46 -10.82
C GLU A 39 72.22 -4.26 -9.67
N ASN A 40 71.56 -5.41 -9.36
CA ASN A 40 72.11 -6.78 -9.26
C ASN A 40 73.19 -7.09 -8.19
N LEU A 41 73.02 -8.06 -7.27
CA LEU A 41 72.83 -9.50 -7.53
C LEU A 41 72.40 -10.31 -6.27
N GLU A 42 72.13 -11.60 -6.43
CA GLU A 42 71.68 -12.52 -5.37
C GLU A 42 72.80 -13.36 -4.70
N SER A 43 72.43 -13.97 -3.56
CA SER A 43 72.74 -15.35 -3.15
C SER A 43 73.96 -15.66 -2.24
N MET A 44 73.74 -16.69 -1.39
CA MET A 44 74.72 -17.53 -0.65
C MET A 44 75.59 -16.86 0.45
N SER A 45 76.09 -17.56 1.49
CA SER A 45 75.55 -18.70 2.28
C SER A 45 76.40 -18.94 3.55
N LYS A 46 75.85 -19.68 4.53
CA LYS A 46 76.54 -20.61 5.47
C LYS A 46 77.35 -20.12 6.72
N ASN A 47 77.08 -20.85 7.81
CA ASN A 47 78.01 -21.46 8.79
C ASN A 47 78.62 -20.67 9.99
N ASN A 48 78.04 -20.86 11.19
CA ASN A 48 78.60 -21.63 12.34
C ASN A 48 77.84 -21.23 13.65
N SER A 49 77.41 -22.05 14.63
CA SER A 49 77.58 -23.45 15.09
C SER A 49 78.35 -23.59 16.41
N LEU A 50 77.66 -23.98 17.50
CA LEU A 50 78.12 -24.51 18.82
C LEU A 50 76.82 -24.84 19.60
N ILE A 51 76.31 -26.08 19.75
CA ILE A 51 76.80 -27.32 20.41
C ILE A 51 76.56 -27.36 21.93
N SER A 52 75.44 -27.99 22.32
CA SER A 52 75.32 -29.08 23.32
C SER A 52 73.86 -29.62 23.25
N ILE A 53 73.56 -30.90 22.98
CA ILE A 53 73.91 -32.19 23.63
C ILE A 53 73.16 -32.37 24.97
N ASP A 54 72.40 -33.44 25.24
CA ASP A 54 71.64 -34.40 24.40
C ASP A 54 70.79 -35.35 25.33
N ILE A 55 70.25 -36.46 24.80
CA ILE A 55 69.83 -37.70 25.49
C ILE A 55 68.39 -37.76 26.09
N VAL A 56 67.52 -38.79 25.88
CA VAL A 56 67.31 -39.77 24.77
C VAL A 56 66.05 -40.65 25.03
N ASN A 57 65.27 -40.97 23.96
CA ASN A 57 64.37 -42.15 23.69
C ASN A 57 63.33 -42.65 24.76
N GLU A 58 62.43 -43.65 24.60
CA GLU A 58 61.89 -44.58 23.55
C GLU A 58 60.53 -45.16 24.08
N ASN A 59 59.62 -45.93 23.42
CA ASN A 59 59.29 -46.42 22.06
C ASN A 59 57.90 -45.83 21.66
N GLU A 60 57.25 -45.93 20.49
CA GLU A 60 57.21 -46.84 19.31
C GLU A 60 56.18 -48.02 19.31
N LYS A 61 55.66 -48.34 18.11
CA LYS A 61 54.82 -49.48 17.65
C LYS A 61 53.30 -49.54 17.92
N LEU A 62 52.55 -49.10 16.89
CA LEU A 62 51.68 -49.92 16.01
C LEU A 62 51.00 -51.20 16.55
N ASN A 63 49.66 -51.22 16.53
CA ASN A 63 48.75 -52.21 15.89
C ASN A 63 47.30 -51.96 16.37
N ALA A 64 46.18 -52.36 15.76
CA ALA A 64 45.73 -52.77 14.42
C ALA A 64 44.57 -53.80 14.59
N GLN A 65 43.45 -53.58 13.89
CA GLN A 65 42.40 -54.56 13.53
C GLN A 65 41.35 -55.06 14.56
N THR A 66 40.12 -55.22 14.02
CA THR A 66 39.03 -56.20 14.34
C THR A 66 38.54 -56.34 15.80
N SER A 67 37.33 -55.89 16.16
CA SER A 67 35.98 -56.41 15.80
C SER A 67 35.62 -57.78 16.40
N GLY A 68 34.64 -57.81 17.33
CA GLY A 68 34.08 -59.06 17.86
C GLY A 68 32.88 -58.82 18.78
N THR A 69 31.69 -59.30 18.39
CA THR A 69 30.47 -59.33 19.22
C THR A 69 30.43 -60.57 20.12
N TYR A 70 29.91 -60.45 21.36
CA TYR A 70 28.77 -61.23 21.89
C TYR A 70 28.57 -61.16 23.42
N LYS A 71 27.31 -61.31 23.87
CA LYS A 71 26.82 -61.75 25.22
C LYS A 71 27.07 -60.80 26.42
N ARG A 72 26.39 -60.96 27.57
CA ARG A 72 24.96 -61.26 27.87
C ARG A 72 24.66 -61.01 29.37
N SER A 73 23.74 -60.08 29.69
CA SER A 73 22.89 -59.93 30.89
C SER A 73 23.32 -60.38 32.32
N LEU A 74 23.16 -59.42 33.26
CA LEU A 74 22.53 -59.54 34.61
C LEU A 74 23.13 -60.40 35.75
N GLN A 75 23.43 -59.74 36.89
CA GLN A 75 22.66 -59.80 38.17
C GLN A 75 23.17 -58.73 39.18
N THR A 76 22.37 -57.72 39.56
CA THR A 76 21.55 -57.55 40.81
C THR A 76 22.35 -57.35 42.13
N GLN A 77 21.94 -56.53 43.12
CA GLN A 77 20.58 -56.18 43.58
C GLN A 77 20.39 -54.72 44.10
N LYS A 78 19.13 -54.22 43.99
CA LYS A 78 18.27 -53.38 44.91
C LYS A 78 18.87 -52.22 45.74
N GLY A 79 18.13 -51.13 46.01
CA GLY A 79 16.74 -50.71 45.69
C GLY A 79 16.50 -49.26 46.20
N SER A 80 15.31 -48.64 46.23
CA SER A 80 13.95 -48.97 45.77
C SER A 80 13.03 -47.74 45.97
N GLU A 81 12.07 -47.47 45.06
CA GLU A 81 10.89 -46.56 45.22
C GLU A 81 11.18 -45.05 45.58
N ASP A 82 10.43 -44.03 45.14
CA ASP A 82 9.14 -43.94 44.40
C ASP A 82 9.06 -42.66 43.52
N ASP A 83 7.96 -42.49 42.79
CA ASP A 83 7.67 -41.39 41.84
C ASP A 83 7.85 -39.95 42.36
N ASN A 84 8.04 -38.99 41.44
CA ASN A 84 7.44 -37.66 41.57
C ASN A 84 7.14 -36.98 40.22
N VAL A 85 5.99 -36.31 40.16
CA VAL A 85 5.42 -35.68 38.95
C VAL A 85 5.74 -34.18 38.89
N LEU A 86 5.58 -33.60 37.69
CA LEU A 86 5.54 -32.15 37.41
C LEU A 86 5.01 -31.31 38.59
N ASN A 87 5.72 -30.23 38.94
CA ASN A 87 5.20 -29.24 39.87
C ASN A 87 5.57 -27.82 39.44
N ILE A 88 4.55 -27.05 39.03
CA ILE A 88 4.65 -25.61 38.75
C ILE A 88 4.78 -24.89 40.10
N LYS A 89 5.67 -23.90 40.19
CA LYS A 89 5.67 -22.94 41.31
C LYS A 89 5.70 -21.50 40.82
N GLU A 90 4.60 -20.81 41.10
CA GLU A 90 4.43 -19.37 40.92
C GLU A 90 5.14 -18.54 42.01
N SER A 91 4.91 -17.22 41.96
CA SER A 91 5.19 -16.18 42.96
C SER A 91 6.67 -15.72 43.02
N LYS A 92 6.93 -14.41 42.93
CA LYS A 92 6.46 -13.42 43.91
C LYS A 92 6.01 -12.09 43.28
N THR A 93 4.75 -11.75 43.53
CA THR A 93 4.24 -10.38 43.44
C THR A 93 4.81 -9.52 44.57
N PHE A 94 5.37 -8.35 44.24
CA PHE A 94 5.73 -7.34 45.23
C PHE A 94 4.73 -6.18 45.20
N LYS A 95 3.98 -6.02 46.31
CA LYS A 95 3.15 -4.84 46.58
C LYS A 95 3.86 -3.95 47.59
N HIS A 96 4.06 -2.68 47.25
CA HIS A 96 4.27 -1.59 48.20
C HIS A 96 3.31 -0.46 47.80
N SER A 97 2.16 -0.32 48.46
CA SER A 97 1.94 0.21 49.82
C SER A 97 1.84 1.74 49.83
N PHE A 98 0.62 2.25 49.68
CA PHE A 98 0.30 3.67 49.87
C PHE A 98 0.60 4.10 51.31
N SER A 99 1.36 5.19 51.50
CA SER A 99 1.54 5.85 52.79
C SER A 99 1.18 7.33 52.67
N ASN A 100 0.08 7.74 53.30
CA ASN A 100 -0.36 9.14 53.31
C ASN A 100 0.43 9.93 54.36
N SER A 101 1.31 10.84 53.93
CA SER A 101 1.99 11.80 54.82
C SER A 101 1.83 13.24 54.32
N LYS A 102 0.90 13.98 54.93
CA LYS A 102 0.77 15.43 54.71
C LYS A 102 1.95 16.14 55.38
N LEU A 103 2.81 16.80 54.60
CA LEU A 103 3.70 17.86 55.07
C LEU A 103 3.59 19.09 54.15
N LYS A 104 3.76 20.28 54.72
CA LYS A 104 3.53 21.54 54.03
C LYS A 104 4.72 21.89 53.12
N GLY A 105 4.43 22.53 51.99
CA GLY A 105 5.38 22.67 50.90
C GLY A 105 6.43 23.78 51.07
N VAL A 106 7.50 23.64 50.30
CA VAL A 106 8.46 24.70 49.95
C VAL A 106 8.51 24.75 48.41
N LYS A 107 8.46 25.94 47.81
CA LYS A 107 8.68 26.10 46.37
C LYS A 107 10.18 25.99 46.07
N HIS A 108 10.59 24.99 45.30
CA HIS A 108 11.89 25.00 44.63
C HIS A 108 11.72 24.86 43.12
N ASN A 109 12.15 25.89 42.39
CA ASN A 109 12.43 25.77 40.97
C ASN A 109 13.75 25.00 40.82
N THR A 110 13.71 23.80 40.24
CA THR A 110 14.90 23.12 39.72
C THR A 110 14.56 22.56 38.34
N SER A 111 15.13 23.15 37.30
CA SER A 111 15.15 22.57 35.98
C SER A 111 16.03 21.32 35.99
N VAL A 112 15.40 20.15 35.99
CA VAL A 112 16.05 18.91 35.59
C VAL A 112 15.52 18.57 34.21
N ASN A 113 16.35 18.76 33.18
CA ASN A 113 16.11 18.14 31.88
C ASN A 113 16.20 16.62 32.09
N ALA A 114 15.08 15.99 32.38
CA ALA A 114 14.94 14.55 32.30
C ALA A 114 15.37 14.15 30.87
N LYS A 115 16.39 13.30 30.76
CA LYS A 115 16.76 12.70 29.48
C LYS A 115 15.68 11.70 29.09
N VAL A 116 14.59 12.21 28.54
CA VAL A 116 13.55 11.41 27.90
C VAL A 116 14.20 10.72 26.71
N ALA A 117 14.32 9.40 26.78
CA ALA A 117 14.63 8.59 25.62
C ALA A 117 13.32 8.35 24.87
N ASP A 118 13.22 8.85 23.63
CA ASP A 118 12.11 8.51 22.74
C ASP A 118 12.25 7.04 22.33
N CYS A 119 11.46 6.16 22.96
CA CYS A 119 11.45 4.73 22.67
C CYS A 119 10.67 4.45 21.37
N VAL A 120 11.37 3.96 20.36
CA VAL A 120 10.78 3.45 19.11
C VAL A 120 10.39 1.98 19.31
N MET A 121 9.22 1.58 18.81
CA MET A 121 8.81 0.15 18.81
C MET A 121 9.52 -0.61 17.70
N SER A 122 9.90 -1.86 17.96
CA SER A 122 10.41 -2.76 16.92
C SER A 122 9.35 -3.00 15.83
N PRO A 123 9.75 -3.10 14.55
CA PRO A 123 8.85 -3.46 13.45
C PRO A 123 8.15 -4.82 13.64
N PRO A 124 7.12 -5.12 12.83
CA PRO A 124 6.51 -6.44 12.75
C PRO A 124 7.50 -7.60 12.58
N GLU A 125 7.29 -8.69 13.32
CA GLU A 125 7.84 -9.98 12.94
C GLU A 125 7.07 -10.57 11.75
N PHE A 126 7.75 -11.37 10.93
CA PHE A 126 7.19 -11.96 9.72
C PHE A 126 7.38 -13.48 9.70
N PHE A 127 6.29 -14.20 9.41
CA PHE A 127 6.32 -15.62 9.14
C PHE A 127 6.64 -15.87 7.66
N LEU A 128 7.77 -16.54 7.40
CA LEU A 128 8.11 -17.02 6.07
C LEU A 128 7.32 -18.30 5.75
N SER A 129 6.64 -18.29 4.61
CA SER A 129 5.94 -19.42 4.02
C SER A 129 6.39 -19.62 2.57
N HIS A 130 6.53 -20.88 2.14
CA HIS A 130 6.85 -21.22 0.75
C HIS A 130 5.59 -21.64 0.00
N ILE A 131 5.45 -21.16 -1.23
CA ILE A 131 4.35 -21.56 -2.13
C ILE A 131 4.95 -22.51 -3.17
N TYR A 132 4.63 -23.80 -3.02
CA TYR A 132 5.07 -24.84 -3.94
C TYR A 132 4.14 -24.92 -5.14
N HIS A 133 4.72 -25.05 -6.33
CA HIS A 133 4.03 -25.20 -7.60
C HIS A 133 4.79 -26.20 -8.48
N ASP A 134 4.19 -26.59 -9.61
CA ASP A 134 4.69 -27.67 -10.45
C ASP A 134 5.86 -27.30 -11.39
N ASN A 135 6.26 -26.03 -11.40
CA ASN A 135 7.30 -25.45 -12.27
C ASN A 135 7.03 -25.55 -13.78
N LYS A 136 5.78 -25.82 -14.22
CA LYS A 136 5.43 -25.88 -15.64
C LYS A 136 5.17 -24.51 -16.26
N VAL A 137 4.57 -23.59 -15.50
CA VAL A 137 4.22 -22.23 -15.96
C VAL A 137 5.29 -21.23 -15.52
N PHE A 138 5.52 -21.08 -14.21
CA PHE A 138 6.64 -20.30 -13.70
C PHE A 138 7.89 -21.16 -13.64
N THR A 139 8.81 -20.94 -14.58
CA THR A 139 10.07 -21.69 -14.66
C THR A 139 11.19 -21.04 -13.82
N LYS A 140 12.38 -21.65 -13.80
CA LYS A 140 13.54 -21.11 -13.06
C LYS A 140 14.06 -19.83 -13.73
N THR A 141 13.75 -18.67 -13.14
CA THR A 141 14.00 -17.36 -13.75
C THR A 141 14.59 -16.34 -12.78
N TYR A 142 15.34 -15.37 -13.33
CA TYR A 142 15.87 -14.23 -12.59
C TYR A 142 15.81 -12.96 -13.44
N GLY A 143 15.82 -11.78 -12.80
CA GLY A 143 15.75 -10.49 -13.47
C GLY A 143 14.43 -10.22 -14.23
N HIS A 144 13.35 -10.94 -13.89
CA HIS A 144 12.00 -10.63 -14.39
C HIS A 144 11.44 -9.35 -13.73
N SER A 145 10.50 -8.69 -14.39
CA SER A 145 9.79 -7.53 -13.83
C SER A 145 8.46 -7.97 -13.22
N MET A 146 8.01 -7.37 -12.11
CA MET A 146 6.80 -7.82 -11.40
C MET A 146 6.04 -6.69 -10.70
N VAL A 147 4.71 -6.73 -10.74
CA VAL A 147 3.82 -5.75 -10.09
C VAL A 147 2.51 -6.40 -9.64
N GLU A 148 1.98 -6.03 -8.47
CA GLU A 148 0.62 -6.41 -8.04
C GLU A 148 -0.42 -5.39 -8.54
N TYR A 149 -1.54 -5.89 -9.05
CA TYR A 149 -2.75 -5.13 -9.31
C TYR A 149 -3.98 -6.00 -9.06
N GLU A 150 -4.97 -5.49 -8.34
CA GLU A 150 -6.24 -6.18 -8.01
C GLU A 150 -6.07 -7.65 -7.56
N ASN A 151 -5.18 -7.92 -6.58
CA ASN A 151 -4.94 -9.27 -6.03
C ASN A 151 -4.32 -10.27 -7.05
N GLU A 152 -3.88 -9.81 -8.23
CA GLU A 152 -3.04 -10.55 -9.17
C GLU A 152 -1.62 -9.98 -9.29
N PHE A 153 -0.64 -10.86 -9.39
CA PHE A 153 0.76 -10.48 -9.63
C PHE A 153 1.11 -10.71 -11.11
N PHE A 154 1.37 -9.62 -11.83
CA PHE A 154 1.78 -9.64 -13.23
C PHE A 154 3.31 -9.73 -13.30
N ILE A 155 3.83 -10.70 -14.05
CA ILE A 155 5.26 -11.01 -14.19
C ILE A 155 5.63 -11.01 -15.67
N TYR A 156 6.71 -10.32 -16.05
CA TYR A 156 7.19 -10.27 -17.45
C TYR A 156 8.69 -10.55 -17.58
N GLY A 157 9.02 -11.44 -18.51
CA GLY A 157 10.38 -11.68 -19.02
C GLY A 157 11.36 -12.28 -18.00
N GLY A 158 12.59 -11.80 -18.01
CA GLY A 158 13.71 -12.31 -17.23
C GLY A 158 14.65 -13.21 -18.05
N ILE A 159 15.48 -13.99 -17.35
CA ILE A 159 16.45 -14.92 -17.93
C ILE A 159 16.30 -16.30 -17.27
N ASN A 160 16.31 -17.37 -18.07
CA ASN A 160 16.16 -18.74 -17.60
C ASN A 160 17.49 -19.43 -17.23
N SER A 161 17.45 -20.68 -16.74
CA SER A 161 18.63 -21.50 -16.41
C SER A 161 19.60 -21.81 -17.58
N LYS A 162 19.24 -21.51 -18.84
CA LYS A 162 20.12 -21.63 -20.01
C LYS A 162 20.76 -20.30 -20.44
N ASN A 163 20.53 -19.23 -19.67
CA ASN A 163 20.84 -17.83 -20.04
C ASN A 163 20.07 -17.32 -21.27
N GLU A 164 18.94 -17.93 -21.61
CA GLU A 164 18.04 -17.42 -22.65
C GLU A 164 17.14 -16.32 -22.05
N TYR A 165 17.00 -15.21 -22.77
CA TYR A 165 16.12 -14.10 -22.40
C TYR A 165 14.67 -14.46 -22.74
N LEU A 166 13.74 -14.11 -21.85
CA LEU A 166 12.32 -14.44 -21.94
C LEU A 166 11.46 -13.24 -22.33
N ASP A 167 10.37 -13.55 -23.01
CA ASP A 167 9.26 -12.68 -23.44
C ASP A 167 7.90 -13.17 -22.92
N GLU A 168 7.92 -14.12 -21.99
CA GLU A 168 6.75 -14.68 -21.33
C GLU A 168 6.06 -13.63 -20.44
N PHE A 169 4.73 -13.59 -20.50
CA PHE A 169 3.88 -12.77 -19.64
C PHE A 169 2.99 -13.70 -18.82
N LEU A 170 3.17 -13.67 -17.50
CA LEU A 170 2.54 -14.58 -16.56
C LEU A 170 1.74 -13.79 -15.52
N THR A 171 0.65 -14.38 -15.06
CA THR A 171 -0.17 -13.90 -13.95
C THR A 171 -0.18 -14.92 -12.83
N PHE A 172 -0.08 -14.47 -11.58
CA PHE A 172 -0.26 -15.28 -10.38
C PHE A 172 -1.43 -14.73 -9.56
N THR A 173 -2.51 -15.49 -9.49
CA THR A 173 -3.72 -15.11 -8.77
C THR A 173 -3.58 -15.43 -7.28
N TYR A 174 -3.62 -14.42 -6.41
CA TYR A 174 -3.56 -14.63 -4.96
C TYR A 174 -4.86 -15.31 -4.48
N GLY A 175 -4.72 -16.32 -3.62
CA GLY A 175 -5.85 -17.09 -3.06
C GLY A 175 -5.88 -18.51 -3.59
N THR A 176 -6.02 -18.67 -4.91
CA THR A 176 -5.82 -19.97 -5.59
C THR A 176 -4.35 -20.38 -5.66
N ASN A 177 -3.43 -19.40 -5.64
CA ASN A 177 -1.99 -19.58 -5.80
C ASN A 177 -1.61 -20.22 -7.15
N THR A 178 -2.39 -19.92 -8.19
CA THR A 178 -2.23 -20.47 -9.54
C THR A 178 -1.46 -19.53 -10.44
N PHE A 179 -0.42 -20.06 -11.11
CA PHE A 179 0.20 -19.38 -12.24
C PHE A 179 -0.56 -19.66 -13.53
N THR A 180 -0.81 -18.61 -14.30
CA THR A 180 -1.39 -18.66 -15.64
C THR A 180 -0.47 -17.92 -16.63
N SER A 181 -0.39 -18.40 -17.87
CA SER A 181 0.37 -17.75 -18.94
C SER A 181 -0.59 -16.99 -19.84
N LYS A 182 -0.38 -15.68 -20.02
CA LYS A 182 -1.22 -14.84 -20.88
C LYS A 182 -0.73 -14.86 -22.32
N LYS A 183 -1.65 -15.16 -23.24
CA LYS A 183 -1.35 -15.23 -24.67
C LYS A 183 -1.23 -13.83 -25.27
N LEU A 184 -0.01 -13.44 -25.62
CA LEU A 184 0.28 -12.14 -26.22
C LEU A 184 -0.23 -12.05 -27.67
N SER A 185 -1.06 -11.05 -27.96
CA SER A 185 -1.44 -10.65 -29.33
C SER A 185 -0.34 -9.79 -29.95
N VAL A 186 0.05 -8.73 -29.24
CA VAL A 186 1.29 -7.97 -29.42
C VAL A 186 2.25 -8.40 -28.32
N ASN A 187 3.47 -8.78 -28.70
CA ASN A 187 4.51 -9.18 -27.76
C ASN A 187 5.54 -8.04 -27.61
N PRO A 188 5.79 -7.53 -26.38
CA PRO A 188 6.87 -6.57 -26.13
C PRO A 188 8.28 -7.07 -26.46
N GLY A 189 8.45 -8.38 -26.64
CA GLY A 189 9.73 -9.01 -26.94
C GLY A 189 10.64 -9.17 -25.73
N LYS A 190 11.64 -10.03 -25.93
CA LYS A 190 12.51 -10.57 -24.87
C LYS A 190 13.19 -9.45 -24.09
N ARG A 191 13.16 -9.52 -22.75
CA ARG A 191 13.87 -8.57 -21.89
C ARG A 191 14.10 -9.10 -20.48
N ALA A 192 15.19 -8.64 -19.84
CA ALA A 192 15.47 -8.80 -18.43
C ALA A 192 15.97 -7.50 -17.80
N TYR A 193 15.79 -7.33 -16.48
CA TYR A 193 16.11 -6.10 -15.74
C TYR A 193 15.46 -4.84 -16.32
N ALA A 194 14.23 -4.99 -16.82
CA ALA A 194 13.34 -3.89 -17.20
C ALA A 194 12.60 -3.35 -15.97
N SER A 195 11.97 -2.19 -16.12
CA SER A 195 10.95 -1.71 -15.16
C SER A 195 9.55 -2.05 -15.67
N MET A 196 8.75 -2.68 -14.83
CA MET A 196 7.30 -2.82 -15.03
C MET A 196 6.57 -2.19 -13.84
N THR A 197 5.72 -1.21 -14.11
CA THR A 197 5.02 -0.42 -13.10
C THR A 197 3.58 -0.17 -13.50
N LEU A 198 2.74 0.19 -12.53
CA LEU A 198 1.41 0.73 -12.80
C LEU A 198 1.51 2.19 -13.28
N THR A 199 0.77 2.51 -14.33
CA THR A 199 0.57 3.85 -14.90
C THR A 199 -0.91 4.10 -15.15
N TYR A 200 -1.30 5.35 -15.38
CA TYR A 200 -2.63 5.70 -15.90
C TYR A 200 -2.59 5.87 -17.42
N ASN A 201 -3.53 5.25 -18.12
CA ASN A 201 -3.77 5.40 -19.55
C ASN A 201 -4.91 6.40 -19.77
N ILE A 202 -4.59 7.61 -20.25
CA ILE A 202 -5.59 8.66 -20.51
C ILE A 202 -6.61 8.23 -21.56
N ASN A 203 -6.17 7.51 -22.60
CA ASN A 203 -7.02 7.20 -23.76
C ASN A 203 -8.22 6.34 -23.37
N ASN A 204 -8.02 5.40 -22.44
CA ASN A 204 -9.03 4.46 -21.97
C ASN A 204 -9.50 4.79 -20.53
N ASN A 205 -9.01 5.88 -19.95
CA ASN A 205 -9.29 6.35 -18.59
C ASN A 205 -9.14 5.23 -17.52
N SER A 206 -8.10 4.42 -17.67
CA SER A 206 -7.86 3.17 -16.94
C SER A 206 -6.45 3.11 -16.37
N PRO A 207 -6.19 2.33 -15.30
CA PRO A 207 -4.84 1.90 -14.99
C PRO A 207 -4.30 0.96 -16.08
N SER A 208 -2.98 0.83 -16.18
CA SER A 208 -2.27 0.03 -17.19
C SER A 208 -0.87 -0.31 -16.69
N LEU A 209 -0.20 -1.30 -17.28
CA LEU A 209 1.21 -1.59 -16.98
C LEU A 209 2.13 -0.90 -17.98
N LEU A 210 3.10 -0.13 -17.49
CA LEU A 210 4.18 0.46 -18.29
C LEU A 210 5.42 -0.43 -18.22
N LEU A 211 5.95 -0.84 -19.37
CA LEU A 211 7.11 -1.72 -19.50
C LEU A 211 8.25 -1.03 -20.26
N PHE A 212 9.30 -0.63 -19.55
CA PHE A 212 10.38 0.20 -20.06
C PHE A 212 11.79 -0.39 -19.83
N GLY A 213 12.65 -0.26 -20.84
CA GLY A 213 14.07 -0.63 -20.75
C GLY A 213 14.32 -2.14 -20.63
N GLY A 214 15.50 -2.47 -20.09
CA GLY A 214 16.00 -3.82 -19.91
C GLY A 214 16.94 -4.31 -21.04
N LEU A 215 17.61 -5.43 -20.78
CA LEU A 215 18.44 -6.16 -21.74
C LEU A 215 17.58 -7.14 -22.55
N CYS A 216 17.51 -6.97 -23.87
CA CYS A 216 16.87 -7.91 -24.80
C CYS A 216 17.79 -9.06 -25.24
N GLY A 217 19.08 -8.96 -24.92
CA GLY A 217 20.12 -9.91 -25.26
C GLY A 217 21.47 -9.43 -24.71
N PRO A 218 22.57 -10.18 -24.91
CA PRO A 218 23.90 -9.77 -24.47
C PRO A 218 24.28 -8.41 -25.06
N ASN A 219 24.40 -7.39 -24.21
CA ASN A 219 24.67 -5.99 -24.58
C ASN A 219 23.64 -5.34 -25.55
N ILE A 220 22.44 -5.90 -25.67
CA ILE A 220 21.33 -5.34 -26.47
C ILE A 220 20.29 -4.75 -25.50
N LEU A 221 20.05 -3.44 -25.57
CA LEU A 221 19.08 -2.75 -24.73
C LEU A 221 17.78 -2.45 -25.47
N ALA A 222 16.66 -2.54 -24.76
CA ALA A 222 15.37 -2.10 -25.25
C ALA A 222 15.39 -0.57 -25.48
N LYS A 223 15.01 -0.16 -26.70
CA LYS A 223 14.64 1.21 -27.05
C LYS A 223 13.15 1.48 -26.87
N ASP A 224 12.36 0.42 -26.97
CA ASP A 224 10.91 0.48 -27.04
C ASP A 224 10.27 0.34 -25.67
N CYS A 225 9.22 1.12 -25.46
CA CYS A 225 8.31 1.01 -24.33
C CYS A 225 6.99 0.40 -24.78
N TYR A 226 6.38 -0.36 -23.89
CA TYR A 226 5.08 -0.98 -24.13
C TYR A 226 4.14 -0.65 -22.98
N MET A 227 2.85 -0.50 -23.29
CA MET A 227 1.81 -0.28 -22.30
C MET A 227 0.72 -1.35 -22.47
N TYR A 228 0.44 -2.10 -21.41
CA TYR A 228 -0.60 -3.12 -21.36
C TYR A 228 -1.85 -2.59 -20.69
N ASP A 229 -2.97 -2.70 -21.39
CA ASP A 229 -4.28 -2.30 -20.88
C ASP A 229 -5.00 -3.50 -20.27
N PHE A 230 -5.52 -3.35 -19.06
CA PHE A 230 -6.25 -4.40 -18.35
C PHE A 230 -7.63 -4.68 -18.95
N MET A 231 -8.28 -3.69 -19.59
CA MET A 231 -9.62 -3.83 -20.15
C MET A 231 -9.61 -4.61 -21.47
N GLU A 232 -8.61 -4.35 -22.31
CA GLU A 232 -8.45 -4.98 -23.63
C GLU A 232 -7.63 -6.28 -23.59
N ASP A 233 -6.99 -6.60 -22.45
CA ASP A 233 -6.02 -7.70 -22.28
C ASP A 233 -4.89 -7.71 -23.32
N MET A 234 -4.43 -6.51 -23.72
CA MET A 234 -3.48 -6.34 -24.83
C MET A 234 -2.36 -5.35 -24.53
N TRP A 235 -1.17 -5.68 -25.03
CA TRP A 235 -0.04 -4.76 -25.11
C TRP A 235 -0.16 -3.84 -26.32
N SER A 236 0.24 -2.60 -26.14
CA SER A 236 0.46 -1.60 -27.19
C SER A 236 1.90 -1.13 -27.16
N LYS A 237 2.49 -0.81 -28.32
CA LYS A 237 3.81 -0.15 -28.36
C LYS A 237 3.62 1.34 -28.08
N TYR A 238 4.10 1.81 -26.94
CA TYR A 238 4.00 3.22 -26.59
C TYR A 238 5.07 4.03 -27.33
N THR A 239 4.65 5.07 -28.05
CA THR A 239 5.53 5.88 -28.91
C THR A 239 5.71 7.26 -28.29
N PHE A 240 6.95 7.64 -28.00
CA PHE A 240 7.27 8.88 -27.30
C PHE A 240 7.46 10.07 -28.25
N LYS A 241 7.27 11.28 -27.71
CA LYS A 241 7.95 12.48 -28.21
C LYS A 241 9.46 12.30 -27.95
N LEU A 242 10.29 12.46 -28.98
CA LEU A 242 11.71 12.07 -28.92
C LEU A 242 12.47 12.75 -27.78
N ASP A 243 12.23 14.05 -27.59
CA ASP A 243 13.09 14.94 -26.79
C ASP A 243 12.91 14.83 -25.28
N SER A 244 11.95 14.04 -24.79
CA SER A 244 11.73 13.81 -23.35
C SER A 244 11.79 12.34 -22.92
N SER A 245 12.03 11.42 -23.85
CA SER A 245 12.15 9.98 -23.55
C SER A 245 13.46 9.66 -22.81
N PRO A 246 13.45 8.80 -21.78
CA PRO A 246 14.67 8.34 -21.14
C PRO A 246 15.54 7.54 -22.13
N GLY A 247 16.85 7.81 -22.11
CA GLY A 247 17.83 7.00 -22.84
C GLY A 247 17.85 5.54 -22.41
N THR A 248 18.16 4.64 -23.36
CA THR A 248 18.16 3.17 -23.19
C THR A 248 18.97 2.73 -21.98
N ARG A 249 18.37 1.94 -21.09
CA ARG A 249 18.98 1.52 -19.83
C ARG A 249 18.43 0.17 -19.33
N TYR A 250 19.21 -0.48 -18.47
CA TYR A 250 18.84 -1.67 -17.72
C TYR A 250 19.32 -1.58 -16.27
N GLY A 251 18.69 -2.36 -15.38
CA GLY A 251 19.07 -2.41 -13.97
C GLY A 251 18.88 -1.06 -13.24
N HIS A 252 18.08 -0.16 -13.81
CA HIS A 252 17.66 1.07 -13.16
C HIS A 252 16.69 0.76 -12.01
N ALA A 253 16.74 1.56 -10.96
CA ALA A 253 15.73 1.53 -9.90
C ALA A 253 14.41 2.07 -10.46
N TYR A 254 13.27 1.52 -10.03
CA TYR A 254 11.95 2.01 -10.43
C TYR A 254 10.90 1.89 -9.32
N THR A 255 9.90 2.78 -9.35
CA THR A 255 8.74 2.78 -8.45
C THR A 255 7.57 3.52 -9.11
N TYR A 256 6.39 3.49 -8.48
CA TYR A 256 5.23 4.30 -8.91
C TYR A 256 4.53 4.91 -7.70
N CYS A 257 3.85 6.04 -7.90
CA CYS A 257 2.97 6.63 -6.91
C CYS A 257 1.59 5.93 -6.93
N PRO A 258 1.12 5.29 -5.84
CA PRO A 258 -0.18 4.63 -5.82
C PRO A 258 -1.37 5.59 -6.02
N ASN A 259 -1.21 6.87 -5.67
CA ASN A 259 -2.29 7.87 -5.72
C ASN A 259 -2.42 8.57 -7.09
N SER A 260 -1.33 8.69 -7.83
CA SER A 260 -1.29 9.43 -9.11
C SER A 260 -0.86 8.57 -10.31
N TYR A 261 -0.52 7.31 -10.07
CA TYR A 261 0.05 6.38 -11.06
C TYR A 261 1.32 6.90 -11.77
N ALA A 262 1.94 7.97 -11.25
CA ALA A 262 3.20 8.49 -11.79
C ALA A 262 4.32 7.48 -11.59
N THR A 263 4.88 6.98 -12.68
CA THR A 263 6.04 6.07 -12.67
C THR A 263 7.33 6.87 -12.59
N ILE A 264 8.30 6.33 -11.85
CA ILE A 264 9.64 6.88 -11.66
C ILE A 264 10.67 5.82 -12.04
N ILE A 265 11.70 6.22 -12.78
CA ILE A 265 12.93 5.45 -12.97
C ILE A 265 14.14 6.28 -12.53
N TRP A 266 15.18 5.63 -11.99
CA TRP A 266 16.44 6.28 -11.58
C TRP A 266 17.66 5.42 -11.91
N GLY A 267 18.69 6.05 -12.48
CA GLY A 267 19.98 5.42 -12.74
C GLY A 267 19.96 4.28 -13.76
N GLY A 268 20.66 3.19 -13.48
CA GLY A 268 20.89 2.07 -14.41
C GLY A 268 22.13 2.29 -15.31
N VAL A 269 22.37 1.35 -16.23
CA VAL A 269 23.51 1.39 -17.16
C VAL A 269 23.03 1.53 -18.60
N ASN A 270 23.68 2.39 -19.39
CA ASN A 270 23.34 2.63 -20.80
C ASN A 270 24.13 1.73 -21.79
N ARG A 271 23.95 1.94 -23.09
CA ARG A 271 24.60 1.14 -24.16
C ARG A 271 26.13 1.28 -24.18
N ASN A 272 26.67 2.40 -23.71
CA ASN A 272 28.11 2.66 -23.61
C ASN A 272 28.75 2.01 -22.37
N ASN A 273 27.94 1.30 -21.55
CA ASN A 273 28.29 0.85 -20.20
C ASN A 273 28.61 2.01 -19.24
N GLU A 274 28.04 3.19 -19.47
CA GLU A 274 28.09 4.32 -18.54
C GLU A 274 26.99 4.16 -17.47
N LEU A 275 27.35 4.43 -16.22
CA LEU A 275 26.44 4.43 -15.08
C LEU A 275 25.69 5.77 -15.01
N LEU A 276 24.37 5.72 -15.11
CA LEU A 276 23.52 6.89 -15.13
C LEU A 276 23.23 7.38 -13.71
N ASN A 277 23.28 8.69 -13.52
CA ASN A 277 22.79 9.41 -12.35
C ASN A 277 21.52 10.24 -12.65
N SER A 278 20.90 10.06 -13.83
CA SER A 278 19.64 10.71 -14.19
C SER A 278 18.44 9.80 -13.93
N GLY A 279 17.33 10.39 -13.50
CA GLY A 279 16.04 9.72 -13.39
C GLY A 279 14.94 10.50 -14.09
N HIS A 280 13.85 9.82 -14.42
CA HIS A 280 12.76 10.38 -15.22
C HIS A 280 11.42 9.98 -14.60
N LYS A 281 10.41 10.85 -14.76
CA LYS A 281 9.02 10.66 -14.34
C LYS A 281 8.15 10.49 -15.57
N PHE A 282 7.40 9.39 -15.64
CA PHE A 282 6.29 9.21 -16.56
C PHE A 282 4.99 9.58 -15.85
N ASN A 283 4.19 10.45 -16.46
CA ASN A 283 2.93 10.92 -15.92
C ASN A 283 2.04 11.38 -17.06
N ASN A 284 0.75 11.00 -17.05
CA ASN A 284 -0.21 11.45 -18.06
C ASN A 284 0.23 11.17 -19.52
N GLY A 285 0.91 10.04 -19.76
CA GLY A 285 1.45 9.65 -21.06
C GLY A 285 2.82 10.26 -21.42
N GLU A 286 3.30 11.26 -20.69
CA GLU A 286 4.54 11.96 -21.02
C GLU A 286 5.68 11.62 -20.05
N TRP A 287 6.88 11.38 -20.61
CA TRP A 287 8.11 11.39 -19.83
C TRP A 287 8.61 12.82 -19.63
N SER A 288 9.23 13.02 -18.47
CA SER A 288 9.91 14.24 -18.06
C SER A 288 11.16 13.88 -17.25
N GLU A 289 12.23 14.66 -17.34
CA GLU A 289 13.41 14.44 -16.51
C GLU A 289 13.16 14.90 -15.06
N LEU A 290 13.66 14.14 -14.07
CA LEU A 290 13.64 14.54 -12.66
C LEU A 290 14.73 15.59 -12.41
N LYS A 291 14.34 16.86 -12.55
CA LYS A 291 15.14 18.01 -12.13
C LYS A 291 15.60 17.85 -10.69
N HIS A 292 16.87 18.15 -10.41
CA HIS A 292 17.39 18.22 -9.05
C HIS A 292 18.37 19.38 -8.87
N LYS A 293 18.32 20.02 -7.70
CA LYS A 293 19.20 21.13 -7.30
C LYS A 293 20.27 20.62 -6.34
N GLY A 294 21.51 21.06 -6.54
CA GLY A 294 22.65 20.66 -5.72
C GLY A 294 23.11 19.22 -5.96
N ILE A 295 23.57 18.55 -4.90
CA ILE A 295 24.14 17.21 -4.94
C ILE A 295 23.04 16.17 -5.27
N CYS A 296 23.39 15.15 -6.04
CA CYS A 296 22.53 14.01 -6.37
C CYS A 296 23.26 12.68 -6.11
N PRO A 297 22.54 11.53 -6.04
CA PRO A 297 23.15 10.21 -5.97
C PRO A 297 24.12 9.98 -7.13
N SER A 298 25.30 9.41 -6.84
CA SER A 298 26.24 8.95 -7.88
C SER A 298 25.60 7.87 -8.75
N GLY A 299 26.07 7.76 -10.01
CA GLY A 299 25.52 6.84 -10.99
C GLY A 299 25.64 5.38 -10.54
N ARG A 300 24.54 4.63 -10.62
CA ARG A 300 24.42 3.31 -9.97
C ARG A 300 23.44 2.37 -10.66
N VAL A 301 23.64 1.07 -10.47
CA VAL A 301 22.83 -0.01 -11.05
C VAL A 301 22.41 -1.03 -10.00
N TYR A 302 21.27 -1.68 -10.20
CA TYR A 302 20.63 -2.61 -9.26
C TYR A 302 20.47 -2.05 -7.82
N SER A 303 20.22 -0.75 -7.74
CA SER A 303 19.68 -0.08 -6.56
C SER A 303 18.16 -0.22 -6.54
N THR A 304 17.53 0.01 -5.39
CA THR A 304 16.06 0.04 -5.27
C THR A 304 15.59 1.43 -4.92
N ILE A 305 14.39 1.79 -5.39
CA ILE A 305 13.75 3.06 -5.04
C ILE A 305 12.30 2.81 -4.64
N VAL A 306 11.80 3.50 -3.62
CA VAL A 306 10.40 3.40 -3.16
C VAL A 306 9.77 4.78 -2.99
N TRP A 307 8.48 4.90 -3.31
CA TRP A 307 7.71 6.14 -3.18
C TRP A 307 7.00 6.23 -1.83
N LEU A 308 7.10 7.36 -1.13
CA LEU A 308 6.27 7.65 0.05
C LEU A 308 5.51 8.97 -0.09
N ASP A 309 4.19 8.91 0.02
CA ASP A 309 3.38 10.09 0.30
C ASP A 309 3.22 10.26 1.83
N ARG A 310 3.35 11.50 2.29
CA ARG A 310 3.14 11.92 3.68
C ARG A 310 2.16 13.09 3.72
N THR A 311 1.16 13.01 4.59
CA THR A 311 0.27 14.14 4.91
C THR A 311 0.61 14.66 6.30
N THR A 312 0.77 15.97 6.47
CA THR A 312 0.97 16.59 7.80
C THR A 312 -0.33 16.64 8.60
N LYS A 313 -0.25 17.00 9.90
CA LYS A 313 -1.43 17.32 10.74
C LYS A 313 -2.31 18.43 10.12
N GLU A 314 -1.73 19.26 9.25
CA GLU A 314 -2.35 20.42 8.59
C GLU A 314 -2.90 20.07 7.19
N ASN A 315 -3.04 18.78 6.87
CA ASN A 315 -3.45 18.27 5.55
C ASN A 315 -2.54 18.67 4.37
N ILE A 316 -1.29 19.09 4.63
CA ILE A 316 -0.33 19.37 3.56
C ILE A 316 0.30 18.06 3.09
N HIS A 317 0.15 17.74 1.80
CA HIS A 317 0.74 16.57 1.17
C HIS A 317 2.18 16.82 0.72
N TYR A 318 3.05 15.84 0.96
CA TYR A 318 4.45 15.81 0.55
C TYR A 318 4.78 14.41 0.00
N SER A 319 5.35 14.37 -1.21
CA SER A 319 5.86 13.11 -1.80
C SER A 319 7.39 13.06 -1.68
N PHE A 320 7.91 11.86 -1.44
CA PHE A 320 9.33 11.56 -1.32
C PHE A 320 9.70 10.28 -2.06
N LEU A 321 10.94 10.18 -2.55
CA LEU A 321 11.53 8.92 -3.02
C LEU A 321 12.66 8.51 -2.07
N TYR A 322 12.75 7.23 -1.73
CA TYR A 322 13.85 6.65 -0.96
C TYR A 322 14.62 5.69 -1.86
N LEU A 323 15.83 6.07 -2.24
CA LEU A 323 16.76 5.30 -3.07
C LEU A 323 17.83 4.67 -2.16
N PHE A 324 17.98 3.35 -2.21
CA PHE A 324 18.93 2.61 -1.38
C PHE A 324 19.89 1.74 -2.19
N GLY A 325 21.17 1.78 -1.82
CA GLY A 325 22.21 0.86 -2.26
C GLY A 325 22.55 0.93 -3.75
N GLY A 326 22.89 -0.23 -4.32
CA GLY A 326 23.31 -0.42 -5.72
C GLY A 326 24.81 -0.70 -5.88
N ASP A 327 25.22 -1.00 -7.12
CA ASP A 327 26.62 -1.05 -7.54
C ASP A 327 27.02 0.30 -8.16
N LEU A 328 28.09 0.90 -7.65
CA LEU A 328 28.67 2.17 -8.12
C LEU A 328 29.68 2.01 -9.26
N THR A 329 30.00 0.78 -9.69
CA THR A 329 30.98 0.50 -10.76
C THR A 329 30.50 -0.50 -11.82
N ASN A 330 29.34 -1.13 -11.64
CA ASN A 330 28.83 -2.26 -12.45
C ASN A 330 29.86 -3.40 -12.57
N LYS A 331 30.60 -3.65 -11.48
CA LYS A 331 31.75 -4.57 -11.40
C LYS A 331 31.93 -5.24 -10.05
N GLY A 332 31.31 -4.74 -8.97
CA GLY A 332 31.59 -5.26 -7.64
C GLY A 332 31.71 -4.24 -6.50
N SER A 333 31.24 -2.99 -6.66
CA SER A 333 31.38 -1.92 -5.65
C SER A 333 30.03 -1.53 -5.03
N PRO A 334 29.58 -2.20 -3.95
CA PRO A 334 28.26 -1.98 -3.38
C PRO A 334 28.24 -0.71 -2.53
N THR A 335 27.06 -0.15 -2.31
CA THR A 335 26.85 0.93 -1.35
C THR A 335 25.67 0.64 -0.42
N ASP A 336 25.68 1.29 0.75
CA ASP A 336 24.65 1.37 1.78
C ASP A 336 24.02 2.78 1.86
N GLU A 337 24.36 3.68 0.92
CA GLU A 337 23.80 5.02 0.87
C GLU A 337 22.27 5.00 0.74
N LEU A 338 21.59 5.65 1.69
CA LEU A 338 20.17 5.96 1.63
C LEU A 338 19.96 7.42 1.21
N TRP A 339 19.47 7.63 0.00
CA TRP A 339 19.18 8.94 -0.57
C TRP A 339 17.67 9.22 -0.59
N VAL A 340 17.29 10.46 -0.25
CA VAL A 340 15.90 10.92 -0.22
C VAL A 340 15.69 12.07 -1.19
N TYR A 341 14.80 11.90 -2.16
CA TYR A 341 14.35 12.99 -3.03
C TYR A 341 13.11 13.66 -2.46
N ASN A 342 13.08 14.99 -2.45
CA ASN A 342 11.93 15.79 -2.02
C ASN A 342 11.28 16.48 -3.23
N PHE A 343 10.07 16.06 -3.61
CA PHE A 343 9.37 16.61 -4.77
C PHE A 343 9.00 18.11 -4.63
N LYS A 344 8.88 18.65 -3.41
CA LYS A 344 8.57 20.07 -3.17
C LYS A 344 9.79 20.98 -3.24
N LYS A 345 10.97 20.48 -2.81
CA LYS A 345 12.24 21.24 -2.86
C LYS A 345 13.03 21.00 -4.17
N GLU A 346 12.68 19.97 -4.94
CA GLU A 346 13.40 19.49 -6.14
C GLU A 346 14.88 19.22 -5.86
N ASN A 347 15.18 18.46 -4.80
CA ASN A 347 16.55 18.13 -4.43
C ASN A 347 16.67 16.78 -3.72
N TRP A 348 17.90 16.27 -3.69
CA TRP A 348 18.28 15.04 -3.00
C TRP A 348 19.01 15.33 -1.69
N PHE A 349 18.76 14.50 -0.68
CA PHE A 349 19.45 14.50 0.60
C PHE A 349 20.03 13.10 0.85
N LEU A 350 21.31 13.00 1.21
CA LEU A 350 21.88 11.77 1.74
C LEU A 350 21.49 11.68 3.22
N MET A 351 20.79 10.63 3.62
CA MET A 351 20.50 10.37 5.03
C MET A 351 21.80 10.09 5.78
N LYS A 352 21.93 10.69 6.96
CA LYS A 352 23.06 10.54 7.87
C LYS A 352 22.55 10.32 9.28
N ASN A 353 23.42 9.79 10.14
CA ASN A 353 23.16 9.61 11.56
C ASN A 353 21.89 8.77 11.84
N SER A 354 21.59 7.78 10.98
CA SER A 354 20.52 6.82 11.24
C SER A 354 20.89 5.93 12.42
N SER A 355 19.95 5.73 13.34
CA SER A 355 20.13 4.88 14.52
C SER A 355 19.94 3.40 14.19
N GLY A 356 20.30 2.52 15.13
CA GLY A 356 20.02 1.09 15.06
C GLY A 356 21.00 0.29 14.18
N GLU A 357 20.53 -0.85 13.67
CA GLU A 357 21.35 -1.79 12.90
C GLU A 357 21.15 -1.57 11.40
N ALA A 358 22.02 -0.78 10.77
CA ALA A 358 21.98 -0.57 9.32
C ALA A 358 22.36 -1.84 8.53
N PRO A 359 21.68 -2.14 7.40
CA PRO A 359 22.09 -3.20 6.49
C PRO A 359 23.43 -2.87 5.82
N CYS A 360 24.28 -3.88 5.65
CA CYS A 360 25.55 -3.71 4.93
C CYS A 360 25.35 -3.29 3.45
N PRO A 361 26.36 -2.67 2.82
CA PRO A 361 26.37 -2.32 1.40
C PRO A 361 25.91 -3.46 0.48
N ARG A 362 25.00 -3.16 -0.45
CA ARG A 362 24.39 -4.20 -1.30
C ARG A 362 23.78 -3.70 -2.61
N TRP A 363 23.65 -4.62 -3.56
CA TRP A 363 22.92 -4.44 -4.82
C TRP A 363 22.04 -5.68 -5.10
N LYS A 364 21.15 -5.61 -6.11
CA LYS A 364 20.25 -6.72 -6.53
C LYS A 364 19.39 -7.26 -5.36
N HIS A 365 19.22 -6.43 -4.33
CA HIS A 365 18.26 -6.57 -3.25
C HIS A 365 16.89 -6.10 -3.71
N GLY A 366 15.85 -6.41 -2.95
CA GLY A 366 14.51 -5.88 -3.18
C GLY A 366 14.10 -4.96 -2.04
N ALA A 367 13.42 -3.86 -2.36
CA ALA A 367 12.84 -2.99 -1.36
C ALA A 367 11.38 -2.66 -1.71
N VAL A 368 10.58 -2.47 -0.67
CA VAL A 368 9.17 -2.09 -0.74
C VAL A 368 8.83 -1.23 0.48
N ILE A 369 7.73 -0.50 0.42
CA ILE A 369 7.32 0.38 1.52
C ILE A 369 5.96 -0.04 2.08
N PHE A 370 5.86 -0.11 3.40
CA PHE A 370 4.63 -0.46 4.09
C PHE A 370 4.56 0.29 5.42
N ASP A 371 3.42 0.94 5.70
CA ASP A 371 3.15 1.76 6.88
C ASP A 371 4.35 2.64 7.32
N LYS A 372 4.81 3.50 6.41
CA LYS A 372 5.93 4.45 6.59
C LYS A 372 7.28 3.80 6.91
N ASN A 373 7.39 2.48 6.88
CA ASN A 373 8.62 1.71 7.01
C ASN A 373 9.09 1.25 5.63
N MET A 374 10.38 1.44 5.30
CA MET A 374 11.00 0.86 4.11
C MET A 374 11.57 -0.50 4.47
N TRP A 375 11.05 -1.54 3.83
CA TRP A 375 11.49 -2.93 4.00
C TRP A 375 12.47 -3.27 2.90
N ILE A 376 13.61 -3.85 3.28
CA ILE A 376 14.67 -4.27 2.37
C ILE A 376 14.97 -5.73 2.66
N SER A 377 14.88 -6.58 1.64
CA SER A 377 15.34 -7.97 1.75
C SER A 377 16.53 -8.23 0.84
N GLY A 378 17.42 -9.09 1.32
CA GLY A 378 18.39 -9.85 0.54
C GLY A 378 19.37 -9.05 -0.31
N GLY A 379 19.73 -9.63 -1.46
CA GLY A 379 20.70 -9.09 -2.41
C GLY A 379 22.11 -9.69 -2.29
N LEU A 380 23.07 -9.03 -2.93
CA LEU A 380 24.49 -9.38 -2.92
C LEU A 380 25.30 -8.33 -2.18
N CYS A 381 26.23 -8.79 -1.34
CA CYS A 381 27.31 -7.99 -0.77
C CYS A 381 28.66 -8.42 -1.38
N SER A 382 29.63 -7.51 -1.38
CA SER A 382 31.00 -7.79 -1.83
C SER A 382 31.81 -8.37 -0.65
N GLY A 383 32.38 -9.55 -0.85
CA GLY A 383 33.24 -10.23 0.12
C GLY A 383 34.69 -10.29 -0.34
N TRP A 384 35.61 -10.57 0.60
CA TRP A 384 37.06 -10.51 0.36
C TRP A 384 37.55 -11.39 -0.80
N PHE A 385 36.91 -12.54 -1.02
CA PHE A 385 37.27 -13.48 -2.08
C PHE A 385 36.21 -13.60 -3.18
N SER A 386 34.93 -13.35 -2.85
CA SER A 386 33.80 -13.42 -3.77
C SER A 386 32.62 -12.61 -3.25
N ASN A 387 31.75 -12.17 -4.15
CA ASN A 387 30.42 -11.69 -3.78
C ASN A 387 29.62 -12.83 -3.14
N TYR A 388 28.74 -12.51 -2.18
CA TYR A 388 27.88 -13.50 -1.53
C TYR A 388 26.45 -12.99 -1.35
N SER A 389 25.49 -13.90 -1.50
CA SER A 389 24.06 -13.67 -1.32
C SER A 389 23.70 -13.61 0.15
N ILE A 390 23.01 -12.57 0.60
CA ILE A 390 22.54 -12.45 1.98
C ILE A 390 21.04 -12.81 2.05
N PRO A 391 20.61 -13.65 3.01
CA PRO A 391 19.21 -14.03 3.18
C PRO A 391 18.53 -13.23 4.32
N ASP A 392 18.64 -11.91 4.31
CA ASP A 392 18.18 -11.05 5.42
C ASP A 392 16.92 -10.23 5.10
N LEU A 393 16.37 -9.62 6.14
CA LEU A 393 15.28 -8.65 6.09
C LEU A 393 15.60 -7.51 7.06
N TYR A 394 15.71 -6.31 6.53
CA TYR A 394 15.94 -5.07 7.26
C TYR A 394 14.77 -4.11 7.09
N VAL A 395 14.58 -3.27 8.09
CA VAL A 395 13.53 -2.25 8.10
C VAL A 395 14.14 -0.91 8.48
N TYR A 396 13.78 0.12 7.73
CA TYR A 396 14.07 1.50 8.07
C TYR A 396 12.76 2.20 8.46
N ASP A 397 12.63 2.55 9.74
CA ASP A 397 11.53 3.36 10.25
C ASP A 397 11.78 4.83 9.89
N ILE A 398 11.15 5.27 8.80
CA ILE A 398 11.37 6.57 8.18
C ILE A 398 10.88 7.74 9.10
N PRO A 399 9.84 7.56 9.94
CA PRO A 399 9.55 8.48 11.05
C PRO A 399 10.72 8.72 12.02
N SER A 400 11.42 7.68 12.49
CA SER A 400 12.44 7.80 13.54
C SER A 400 13.90 7.72 13.08
N ASN A 401 14.16 7.65 11.77
CA ASN A 401 15.52 7.54 11.20
C ASN A 401 16.30 6.35 11.83
N CYS A 402 15.65 5.20 11.96
CA CYS A 402 16.18 4.04 12.68
C CYS A 402 16.09 2.77 11.85
N TRP A 403 17.17 1.98 11.82
CA TRP A 403 17.22 0.67 11.18
C TRP A 403 17.07 -0.48 12.18
N PHE A 404 16.37 -1.53 11.76
CA PHE A 404 16.16 -2.75 12.51
C PHE A 404 16.45 -3.96 11.64
N ASN A 405 17.20 -4.94 12.16
CA ASN A 405 17.24 -6.29 11.60
C ASN A 405 15.96 -7.05 12.03
N CYS A 406 15.19 -7.57 11.08
CA CYS A 406 14.02 -8.38 11.37
C CYS A 406 14.40 -9.87 11.36
N GLN A 407 14.46 -10.46 12.55
CA GLN A 407 14.63 -11.90 12.70
C GLN A 407 13.41 -12.63 12.11
N ILE A 408 13.65 -13.39 11.04
CA ILE A 408 12.66 -14.27 10.43
C ILE A 408 12.73 -15.63 11.12
N ALA A 409 11.61 -16.08 11.68
CA ALA A 409 11.53 -17.29 12.52
C ALA A 409 11.81 -18.63 11.79
N SER A 410 12.08 -18.60 10.48
CA SER A 410 12.42 -19.79 9.69
C SER A 410 13.92 -19.90 9.46
N LYS A 411 14.50 -21.07 9.80
CA LYS A 411 15.92 -21.37 9.59
C LYS A 411 16.36 -21.56 8.13
N GLN A 412 15.44 -21.47 7.16
CA GLN A 412 15.73 -21.65 5.73
C GLN A 412 15.01 -20.61 4.86
N ILE A 413 15.43 -19.35 4.97
CA ILE A 413 15.40 -18.47 3.80
C ILE A 413 16.45 -19.02 2.84
N HIS A 414 16.04 -19.60 1.71
CA HIS A 414 16.99 -19.91 0.65
C HIS A 414 17.58 -18.58 0.13
N ASN A 415 18.90 -18.42 0.20
CA ASN A 415 19.56 -17.16 -0.16
C ASN A 415 19.29 -16.83 -1.64
N CYS A 416 18.36 -15.91 -1.89
CA CYS A 416 18.03 -15.43 -3.21
C CYS A 416 18.50 -13.98 -3.40
N TYR A 417 19.02 -13.69 -4.58
CA TYR A 417 19.24 -12.34 -5.13
C TYR A 417 18.79 -12.33 -6.59
N ASP A 418 18.79 -11.21 -7.30
CA ASP A 418 18.35 -11.17 -8.71
C ASP A 418 16.90 -11.66 -8.95
N TYR A 419 16.08 -11.75 -7.90
CA TYR A 419 14.64 -11.82 -8.04
C TYR A 419 14.09 -10.49 -8.58
N GLY A 420 12.81 -10.45 -8.97
CA GLY A 420 12.18 -9.22 -9.45
C GLY A 420 11.99 -8.16 -8.37
N THR A 421 11.09 -7.22 -8.62
CA THR A 421 10.65 -6.25 -7.60
C THR A 421 10.03 -6.96 -6.39
N LEU A 422 10.46 -6.61 -5.18
CA LEU A 422 9.81 -7.03 -3.94
C LEU A 422 8.40 -6.41 -3.90
N ASN A 423 7.35 -7.23 -3.99
CA ASN A 423 5.98 -6.75 -4.08
C ASN A 423 5.22 -6.94 -2.75
N LEU A 424 4.44 -5.93 -2.37
CA LEU A 424 3.55 -5.93 -1.21
C LEU A 424 2.14 -6.28 -1.68
N HIS A 425 1.53 -7.32 -1.11
CA HIS A 425 0.13 -7.60 -1.37
C HIS A 425 -0.78 -6.57 -0.67
N SER A 426 -1.52 -5.81 -1.47
CA SER A 426 -2.39 -4.70 -1.12
C SER A 426 -3.33 -5.00 0.05
N GLN A 427 -3.96 -6.18 0.06
CA GLN A 427 -4.93 -6.56 1.10
C GLN A 427 -4.26 -7.06 2.39
N THR A 428 -3.46 -8.12 2.30
CA THR A 428 -2.96 -8.85 3.48
C THR A 428 -1.62 -8.34 4.01
N LYS A 429 -1.06 -7.30 3.38
CA LYS A 429 0.22 -6.67 3.74
C LYS A 429 1.40 -7.64 3.84
N ALA A 430 1.32 -8.74 3.09
CA ALA A 430 2.35 -9.75 2.99
C ALA A 430 3.30 -9.40 1.83
N PHE A 431 4.60 -9.60 2.01
CA PHE A 431 5.57 -9.43 0.93
C PHE A 431 5.75 -10.72 0.15
N PHE A 432 5.98 -10.60 -1.15
CA PHE A 432 6.23 -11.73 -2.04
C PHE A 432 7.58 -11.59 -2.77
N LEU A 433 8.32 -12.70 -2.78
CA LEU A 433 9.48 -12.94 -3.62
C LEU A 433 9.18 -14.08 -4.59
N PHE A 434 9.53 -13.90 -5.85
CA PHE A 434 9.41 -14.89 -6.91
C PHE A 434 10.79 -15.10 -7.57
N GLY A 435 11.20 -16.34 -7.74
CA GLY A 435 12.43 -16.74 -8.43
C GLY A 435 13.71 -16.09 -7.89
N GLY A 436 14.55 -15.62 -8.81
CA GLY A 436 15.90 -15.12 -8.52
C GLY A 436 16.93 -16.24 -8.52
N LYS A 437 18.16 -15.92 -8.13
CA LYS A 437 19.32 -16.81 -8.11
C LYS A 437 19.68 -17.26 -6.70
N ASN A 438 20.00 -18.55 -6.55
CA ASN A 438 20.51 -19.10 -5.30
C ASN A 438 21.96 -18.64 -5.01
N ALA A 439 22.50 -19.01 -3.85
CA ALA A 439 23.90 -18.78 -3.47
C ALA A 439 24.94 -19.35 -4.46
N ASN A 440 24.58 -20.35 -5.28
CA ASN A 440 25.44 -20.93 -6.32
C ASN A 440 25.34 -20.18 -7.67
N ASN A 441 24.58 -19.08 -7.74
CA ASN A 441 24.25 -18.32 -8.95
C ASN A 441 23.32 -19.05 -9.95
N ASP A 442 22.73 -20.20 -9.59
CA ASP A 442 21.70 -20.90 -10.36
C ASP A 442 20.35 -20.17 -10.28
N PRO A 443 19.60 -20.00 -11.38
CA PRO A 443 18.22 -19.51 -11.33
C PRO A 443 17.27 -20.47 -10.62
N THR A 444 16.28 -19.90 -9.92
CA THR A 444 15.29 -20.61 -9.13
C THR A 444 13.87 -20.23 -9.56
N SER A 445 12.91 -21.06 -9.19
CA SER A 445 11.46 -20.85 -9.39
C SER A 445 10.73 -20.73 -8.05
N ASN A 446 11.48 -20.54 -6.95
CA ASN A 446 10.94 -20.51 -5.60
C ASN A 446 9.98 -19.33 -5.42
N VAL A 447 8.87 -19.55 -4.72
CA VAL A 447 7.95 -18.47 -4.33
C VAL A 447 7.91 -18.41 -2.81
N CYS A 448 8.28 -17.26 -2.26
CA CYS A 448 8.38 -17.03 -0.82
C CYS A 448 7.44 -15.89 -0.43
N ARG A 449 6.57 -16.15 0.54
CA ARG A 449 5.61 -15.21 1.10
C ARG A 449 5.98 -14.92 2.55
N PHE A 450 6.20 -13.64 2.85
CA PHE A 450 6.37 -13.12 4.20
C PHE A 450 5.01 -12.59 4.66
N ALA A 451 4.32 -13.34 5.52
CA ALA A 451 3.08 -12.89 6.16
C ALA A 451 3.41 -12.15 7.48
N PRO A 452 2.87 -10.95 7.74
CA PRO A 452 3.09 -10.29 9.02
C PRO A 452 2.43 -11.10 10.14
N LEU A 453 3.19 -11.43 11.19
CA LEU A 453 2.63 -11.99 12.42
C LEU A 453 1.82 -10.87 13.09
N CYS A 454 0.54 -11.12 13.38
CA CYS A 454 -0.47 -10.10 13.66
C CYS A 454 -0.04 -9.10 14.74
N THR A 455 0.41 -7.91 14.32
CA THR A 455 1.00 -6.93 15.24
C THR A 455 -0.03 -6.07 15.96
N ASN A 456 0.41 -5.42 17.03
CA ASN A 456 -0.35 -4.36 17.68
C ASN A 456 -0.66 -3.18 16.74
N VAL A 457 0.12 -2.99 15.66
CA VAL A 457 -0.18 -2.03 14.58
C VAL A 457 -1.36 -2.52 13.72
N SER A 458 -1.33 -3.77 13.27
CA SER A 458 -2.47 -4.40 12.58
C SER A 458 -3.74 -4.36 13.44
N ILE A 459 -3.61 -4.60 14.76
CA ILE A 459 -4.71 -4.49 15.73
C ILE A 459 -5.15 -3.03 15.94
N MET A 460 -4.25 -2.04 15.89
CA MET A 460 -4.62 -0.62 15.96
C MET A 460 -5.38 -0.17 14.71
N THR A 461 -4.95 -0.60 13.52
CA THR A 461 -5.68 -0.35 12.27
C THR A 461 -7.05 -1.02 12.30
N MET A 462 -7.15 -2.30 12.71
CA MET A 462 -8.45 -2.95 12.92
C MET A 462 -9.32 -2.21 13.95
N ARG A 463 -8.76 -1.74 15.07
CA ARG A 463 -9.50 -0.90 16.05
C ARG A 463 -9.98 0.42 15.46
N ASN A 464 -9.23 1.03 14.55
CA ASN A 464 -9.62 2.27 13.89
C ASN A 464 -10.71 2.05 12.83
N GLU A 465 -10.65 0.94 12.07
CA GLU A 465 -11.75 0.56 11.17
C GLU A 465 -13.00 0.12 11.94
N ILE A 466 -12.86 -0.62 13.06
CA ILE A 466 -13.98 -0.94 13.96
C ILE A 466 -14.61 0.34 14.55
N LYS A 467 -13.81 1.36 14.88
CA LYS A 467 -14.33 2.68 15.29
C LYS A 467 -15.05 3.40 14.15
N ARG A 468 -14.50 3.42 12.93
CA ARG A 468 -15.16 3.98 11.75
C ARG A 468 -16.51 3.31 11.49
N PHE A 469 -16.53 1.98 11.51
CA PHE A 469 -17.75 1.19 11.38
C PHE A 469 -18.74 1.44 12.52
N SER A 470 -18.26 1.53 13.78
CA SER A 470 -19.12 1.85 14.93
C SER A 470 -19.72 3.25 14.86
N ASN A 471 -19.02 4.23 14.27
CA ASN A 471 -19.57 5.56 14.02
C ASN A 471 -20.62 5.49 12.89
N TYR A 472 -20.31 4.84 11.77
CA TYR A 472 -21.26 4.67 10.66
C TYR A 472 -22.55 3.94 11.08
N VAL A 473 -22.45 2.92 11.94
CA VAL A 473 -23.61 2.24 12.55
C VAL A 473 -24.40 3.16 13.49
N LEU A 474 -23.74 4.09 14.17
CA LEU A 474 -24.42 5.11 14.99
C LEU A 474 -25.14 6.14 14.12
N ASP A 475 -24.51 6.58 13.02
CA ASP A 475 -25.10 7.52 12.07
C ASP A 475 -26.36 6.93 11.40
N VAL A 476 -26.26 5.68 10.91
CA VAL A 476 -27.41 4.90 10.38
C VAL A 476 -28.49 4.67 11.45
N LYS A 477 -28.10 4.47 12.72
CA LYS A 477 -29.08 4.38 13.82
C LYS A 477 -29.81 5.70 14.03
N ASN A 478 -29.12 6.84 14.01
CA ASN A 478 -29.76 8.15 14.16
C ASN A 478 -30.74 8.41 13.01
N GLU A 479 -30.35 8.12 11.76
CA GLU A 479 -31.23 8.19 10.58
C GLU A 479 -32.45 7.25 10.71
N SER A 480 -32.29 6.07 11.33
CA SER A 480 -33.41 5.16 11.64
C SER A 480 -34.35 5.69 12.74
N GLU A 481 -33.85 6.48 13.69
CA GLU A 481 -34.67 7.12 14.73
C GLU A 481 -35.41 8.35 14.17
N ASP A 482 -34.77 9.16 13.32
CA ASP A 482 -35.41 10.28 12.63
C ASP A 482 -36.50 9.81 11.66
N THR A 483 -36.27 8.74 10.89
CA THR A 483 -37.31 8.15 10.03
C THR A 483 -38.45 7.54 10.85
N ALA A 484 -38.19 6.91 12.01
CA ALA A 484 -39.23 6.46 12.93
C ALA A 484 -40.05 7.62 13.53
N ASN A 485 -39.40 8.74 13.88
CA ASN A 485 -40.07 9.95 14.35
C ASN A 485 -41.00 10.53 13.27
N ASN A 486 -40.51 10.67 12.04
CA ASN A 486 -41.30 11.13 10.88
C ASN A 486 -42.52 10.23 10.61
N VAL A 487 -42.37 8.91 10.75
CA VAL A 487 -43.50 7.97 10.66
C VAL A 487 -44.50 8.15 11.81
N SER A 488 -44.03 8.43 13.04
CA SER A 488 -44.91 8.73 14.17
C SER A 488 -45.69 10.04 13.96
N GLU A 489 -45.09 11.07 13.36
CA GLU A 489 -45.81 12.30 13.02
C GLU A 489 -46.84 12.09 11.91
N MET A 490 -46.50 11.34 10.85
CA MET A 490 -47.48 10.94 9.84
C MET A 490 -48.63 10.12 10.44
N GLN A 491 -48.36 9.21 11.39
CA GLN A 491 -49.42 8.47 12.10
C GLN A 491 -50.34 9.38 12.93
N LYS A 492 -49.80 10.42 13.60
CA LYS A 492 -50.62 11.43 14.31
C LYS A 492 -51.51 12.20 13.33
N ILE A 493 -50.95 12.66 12.20
CA ILE A 493 -51.69 13.39 11.15
C ILE A 493 -52.82 12.52 10.56
N ILE A 494 -52.53 11.25 10.25
CA ILE A 494 -53.53 10.28 9.78
C ILE A 494 -54.62 10.04 10.85
N HIS A 495 -54.26 10.02 12.13
CA HIS A 495 -55.23 9.89 13.21
C HIS A 495 -56.16 11.11 13.31
N THR A 496 -55.62 12.34 13.21
CA THR A 496 -56.42 13.57 13.16
C THR A 496 -57.40 13.54 11.99
N PHE A 497 -56.93 13.27 10.76
CA PHE A 497 -57.82 13.11 9.60
C PHE A 497 -58.88 12.00 9.81
N SER A 498 -58.56 10.92 10.53
CA SER A 498 -59.52 9.86 10.86
C SER A 498 -60.59 10.30 11.88
N LEU A 499 -60.33 11.34 12.68
CA LEU A 499 -61.33 12.00 13.52
C LEU A 499 -62.15 13.00 12.69
N ASP A 500 -61.49 13.85 11.91
CA ASP A 500 -62.16 14.82 11.02
C ASP A 500 -63.15 14.13 10.06
N ILE A 501 -62.79 12.97 9.49
CA ILE A 501 -63.66 12.15 8.63
C ILE A 501 -64.87 11.59 9.39
N LYS A 502 -64.76 11.29 10.69
CA LYS A 502 -65.92 10.85 11.51
C LYS A 502 -66.85 12.02 11.79
N ASP A 503 -66.31 13.19 12.13
CA ASP A 503 -67.10 14.37 12.43
C ASP A 503 -67.80 14.89 11.15
N PHE A 504 -67.11 14.86 10.01
CA PHE A 504 -67.71 15.13 8.70
C PHE A 504 -68.81 14.13 8.34
N LYS A 505 -68.65 12.84 8.67
CA LYS A 505 -69.69 11.82 8.48
C LYS A 505 -70.92 12.09 9.37
N ILE A 506 -70.71 12.50 10.62
CA ILE A 506 -71.80 12.88 11.54
C ILE A 506 -72.55 14.11 11.01
N LEU A 507 -71.82 15.13 10.55
CA LEU A 507 -72.39 16.32 9.91
C LEU A 507 -73.18 15.98 8.63
N PHE A 508 -72.66 15.07 7.79
CA PHE A 508 -73.33 14.62 6.58
C PHE A 508 -74.62 13.83 6.90
N GLU A 509 -74.61 12.99 7.93
CA GLU A 509 -75.80 12.25 8.38
C GLU A 509 -76.87 13.20 8.96
N ALA A 510 -76.45 14.23 9.71
CA ALA A 510 -77.34 15.28 10.20
C ALA A 510 -77.94 16.11 9.06
N LEU A 511 -77.13 16.53 8.09
CA LEU A 511 -77.56 17.27 6.90
C LEU A 511 -78.52 16.43 6.02
N THR A 512 -78.26 15.12 5.89
CA THR A 512 -79.17 14.19 5.20
C THR A 512 -80.54 14.15 5.87
N LYS A 513 -80.60 14.05 7.21
CA LYS A 513 -81.85 14.10 7.99
C LYS A 513 -82.58 15.44 7.86
N SER A 514 -81.84 16.56 7.82
CA SER A 514 -82.42 17.89 7.57
C SER A 514 -83.03 18.00 6.17
N ILE A 515 -82.38 17.44 5.14
CA ILE A 515 -82.92 17.40 3.77
C ILE A 515 -84.18 16.54 3.69
N GLN A 516 -84.21 15.37 4.35
CA GLN A 516 -85.40 14.53 4.43
C GLN A 516 -86.58 15.29 5.07
N LEU A 517 -86.36 15.92 6.22
CA LEU A 517 -87.39 16.68 6.93
C LEU A 517 -87.86 17.92 6.13
N LEU A 518 -86.99 18.52 5.32
CA LEU A 518 -87.35 19.61 4.40
C LEU A 518 -88.18 19.10 3.21
N ASN A 519 -87.86 17.92 2.66
CA ASN A 519 -88.65 17.26 1.62
C ASN A 519 -90.05 16.86 2.14
N ASP A 520 -90.15 16.32 3.36
CA ASP A 520 -91.43 15.99 4.00
C ASP A 520 -92.31 17.25 4.15
N ASN A 521 -91.71 18.38 4.53
CA ASN A 521 -92.39 19.68 4.59
C ASN A 521 -92.83 20.18 3.20
N ILE A 522 -92.01 20.02 2.17
CA ILE A 522 -92.38 20.35 0.78
C ILE A 522 -93.54 19.46 0.30
N GLU A 523 -93.56 18.16 0.63
CA GLU A 523 -94.67 17.27 0.27
C GLU A 523 -95.97 17.66 0.98
N ASN A 524 -95.89 18.09 2.24
CA ASN A 524 -97.05 18.60 2.98
C ASN A 524 -97.55 19.94 2.43
N ILE A 525 -96.66 20.89 2.12
CA ILE A 525 -97.02 22.15 1.44
C ILE A 525 -97.65 21.87 0.07
N ASN A 526 -97.15 20.89 -0.69
CA ASN A 526 -97.75 20.48 -1.96
C ASN A 526 -99.16 19.88 -1.79
N LYS A 527 -99.42 19.13 -0.70
CA LYS A 527 -100.77 18.65 -0.37
C LYS A 527 -101.73 19.79 0.01
N GLU A 528 -101.25 20.81 0.73
CA GLU A 528 -102.04 22.02 1.00
C GLU A 528 -102.30 22.83 -0.27
N ILE A 529 -101.33 22.95 -1.16
CA ILE A 529 -101.48 23.61 -2.47
C ILE A 529 -102.44 22.83 -3.38
N GLU A 530 -102.42 21.50 -3.39
CA GLU A 530 -103.43 20.66 -4.04
C GLU A 530 -104.83 20.96 -3.50
N LEU A 531 -105.01 21.00 -2.17
CA LEU A 531 -106.29 21.32 -1.53
C LEU A 531 -106.76 22.75 -1.82
N LEU A 532 -105.85 23.72 -1.94
CA LEU A 532 -106.16 25.11 -2.30
C LEU A 532 -106.50 25.24 -3.80
N LYS A 533 -105.73 24.61 -4.70
CA LYS A 533 -106.07 24.53 -6.13
C LYS A 533 -107.44 23.89 -6.35
N LYS A 534 -107.82 22.91 -5.53
CA LYS A 534 -109.13 22.25 -5.59
C LYS A 534 -110.28 23.16 -5.15
N LYS A 535 -110.02 24.19 -4.32
CA LYS A 535 -110.99 25.26 -4.00
C LYS A 535 -111.04 26.32 -5.10
N ILE A 536 -109.88 26.80 -5.56
CA ILE A 536 -109.79 27.81 -6.63
C ILE A 536 -110.42 27.27 -7.93
N SER A 537 -110.22 25.98 -8.25
CA SER A 537 -110.88 25.34 -9.40
C SER A 537 -112.40 25.24 -9.27
N THR A 538 -112.98 25.36 -8.07
CA THR A 538 -114.45 25.47 -7.88
C THR A 538 -114.96 26.91 -7.95
N GLU A 539 -114.07 27.89 -8.01
CA GLU A 539 -114.39 29.32 -8.23
C GLU A 539 -114.11 29.72 -9.70
N ASP A 540 -113.01 29.25 -10.29
CA ASP A 540 -112.63 29.49 -11.70
C ASP A 540 -113.59 28.90 -12.75
N GLU A 541 -114.42 27.90 -12.39
CA GLU A 541 -115.51 27.43 -13.27
C GLU A 541 -116.73 28.36 -13.26
N ALA A 542 -116.83 29.30 -12.31
CA ALA A 542 -117.87 30.33 -12.32
C ALA A 542 -117.49 31.54 -13.19
N GLU A 543 -116.20 31.93 -13.23
CA GLU A 543 -115.75 33.18 -13.89
C GLU A 543 -115.24 33.02 -15.33
N LYS A 544 -115.19 31.80 -15.90
CA LYS A 544 -114.92 31.60 -17.34
C LYS A 544 -116.11 31.96 -18.25
N LYS A 545 -116.65 33.17 -18.05
CA LYS A 545 -117.73 33.81 -18.82
C LYS A 545 -117.41 35.24 -19.27
N SER A 546 -116.15 35.66 -19.34
CA SER A 546 -115.77 36.90 -20.02
C SER A 546 -114.36 36.91 -20.66
N ASN A 547 -114.34 37.24 -21.96
CA ASN A 547 -113.36 38.05 -22.70
C ASN A 547 -111.84 37.79 -22.58
N VAL A 548 -111.38 36.92 -23.49
CA VAL A 548 -110.17 37.04 -24.34
C VAL A 548 -109.64 38.48 -24.55
N ILE A 549 -108.30 38.69 -24.56
CA ILE A 549 -107.47 39.33 -25.65
C ILE A 549 -106.05 39.79 -25.21
N ASN A 550 -105.03 39.19 -25.85
CA ASN A 550 -103.71 39.68 -26.29
C ASN A 550 -102.58 40.26 -25.38
N ASN A 551 -101.38 39.71 -25.67
CA ASN A 551 -100.06 40.35 -25.90
C ASN A 551 -98.86 40.18 -24.94
N MET A 552 -97.72 39.92 -25.60
CA MET A 552 -96.30 39.79 -25.20
C MET A 552 -95.68 41.11 -24.64
N PRO A 553 -94.42 41.13 -24.08
CA PRO A 553 -93.32 40.15 -24.29
C PRO A 553 -92.44 39.71 -23.07
N ASN A 554 -91.62 38.69 -23.38
CA ASN A 554 -90.23 38.36 -22.96
C ASN A 554 -89.34 39.47 -22.34
N PRO A 555 -88.15 39.15 -21.73
CA PRO A 555 -87.41 37.87 -21.80
C PRO A 555 -86.79 37.32 -20.49
N ASN A 556 -86.25 36.08 -20.59
CA ASN A 556 -85.01 35.49 -20.00
C ASN A 556 -84.58 35.83 -18.54
N ASP A 557 -84.04 34.90 -17.74
CA ASP A 557 -83.07 33.85 -18.08
C ASP A 557 -83.34 32.44 -17.51
N LYS A 558 -82.74 31.45 -18.19
CA LYS A 558 -82.20 30.22 -17.63
C LYS A 558 -80.72 30.17 -18.07
N THR A 559 -79.73 29.68 -17.32
CA THR A 559 -79.56 28.31 -16.78
C THR A 559 -79.73 27.21 -17.87
N GLU A 560 -79.08 26.05 -17.82
CA GLU A 560 -78.23 25.42 -16.80
C GLU A 560 -77.37 24.35 -17.49
N GLU A 561 -76.09 24.24 -17.11
CA GLU A 561 -75.33 22.97 -16.99
C GLU A 561 -75.51 21.88 -18.07
N PHE A 562 -75.49 20.61 -17.62
CA PHE A 562 -75.73 19.35 -18.32
C PHE A 562 -74.69 18.89 -19.38
N VAL A 563 -74.18 17.64 -19.34
CA VAL A 563 -74.46 16.54 -18.41
C VAL A 563 -73.30 15.55 -18.26
N ASN A 564 -73.40 14.76 -17.18
CA ASN A 564 -72.86 13.42 -16.89
C ASN A 564 -72.47 12.57 -18.14
N GLU A 565 -71.61 11.55 -18.05
CA GLU A 565 -71.96 10.29 -17.35
C GLU A 565 -70.78 9.51 -16.75
N VAL A 566 -71.13 8.76 -15.71
CA VAL A 566 -70.36 7.65 -15.13
C VAL A 566 -70.35 6.45 -16.08
N LYS A 567 -69.20 5.77 -16.22
CA LYS A 567 -69.15 4.31 -16.48
C LYS A 567 -67.84 3.68 -16.01
N GLU A 568 -67.89 3.12 -14.81
CA GLU A 568 -67.19 1.88 -14.44
C GLU A 568 -67.91 0.66 -15.08
N PRO A 569 -67.42 -0.60 -14.97
CA PRO A 569 -66.12 -1.06 -14.45
C PRO A 569 -65.43 -2.11 -15.39
N GLN A 570 -64.24 -2.63 -15.01
CA GLN A 570 -64.07 -4.04 -14.59
C GLN A 570 -62.60 -4.54 -14.46
N ILE A 571 -62.31 -5.05 -13.26
CA ILE A 571 -61.69 -6.38 -12.93
C ILE A 571 -60.24 -6.70 -13.39
N ASN A 572 -59.47 -7.24 -12.42
CA ASN A 572 -58.10 -7.73 -12.52
C ASN A 572 -57.92 -8.98 -13.43
N MET A 573 -56.69 -9.19 -13.92
CA MET A 573 -56.01 -10.48 -13.69
C MET A 573 -54.47 -10.38 -13.69
N GLU A 574 -53.91 -10.74 -12.54
CA GLU A 574 -52.62 -11.39 -12.23
C GLU A 574 -51.37 -11.36 -13.15
N ASN A 575 -50.24 -11.12 -12.47
CA ASN A 575 -48.96 -11.85 -12.55
C ASN A 575 -48.20 -11.96 -13.90
N LYS A 576 -47.11 -11.18 -14.02
CA LYS A 576 -45.77 -11.75 -13.76
C LYS A 576 -44.72 -10.73 -13.35
#